data_AF-A0A8H3AR68-F1
#
_entry.id   AF-A0A8H3AR68-F1
#
_cell.length_a   1.000
_cell.length_b   1.000
_cell.length_c   1.000
_cell.angle_alpha   90.00
_cell.angle_beta   90.00
_cell.angle_gamma   90.00
#
_symmetry.space_group_name_H-M   'P 1'
#
loop_
_entity.id
_entity.type
_entity.pdbx_description
1 polymer ?
#
loop_
_entity_poly.entity_id
_entity_poly.type
_entity_poly.pdbx_seq_one_letter_code
_entity_poly.pdbx_strand_id
1 'polypeptide(L)'
;MSDDDSTEDWAVGSDDDDMGTWSDMYISTKESEGPFLSHTRPDPELIETYYTVYKGLSNSSSSHRALPPELVLYICRLAEFVCWHNKEAPVGRRRVHASSQDVQSLVWFQTEPFTKKMLHHVKSIQLVTMSRHQGWVGDRDAGSWSWFEFQVARPTDQGTVPATAKHRSNGDEMSWCCLAHPVDHETAEIQGDFAKHEGSIFDLDHELWTQIEEGDVLQVVMKARFGGWLNTASDGIVRFSTWWEPSVEMLSLMDQNKNNTQSK
;
A
#
# COMPACT_ATOMS: atom_id res chain seq x y z
N MET A 1 -18.29 -37.44 -74.45
CA MET A 1 -17.90 -38.85 -74.34
C MET A 1 -16.42 -38.85 -74.01
N SER A 2 -16.09 -39.50 -72.90
CA SER A 2 -14.75 -39.73 -72.36
C SER A 2 -14.21 -38.59 -71.49
N ASP A 3 -14.85 -38.53 -70.33
CA ASP A 3 -14.28 -38.39 -69.00
C ASP A 3 -12.81 -38.81 -68.91
N ASP A 4 -11.98 -37.98 -68.25
CA ASP A 4 -10.86 -38.48 -67.49
C ASP A 4 -10.77 -37.69 -66.17
N ASP A 5 -10.89 -38.47 -65.12
CA ASP A 5 -11.11 -38.15 -63.72
C ASP A 5 -9.80 -38.46 -62.99
N SER A 6 -9.10 -37.42 -62.55
CA SER A 6 -7.93 -37.57 -61.68
C SER A 6 -8.19 -36.80 -60.39
N THR A 7 -8.90 -37.51 -59.51
CA THR A 7 -9.09 -37.18 -58.11
C THR A 7 -7.74 -37.39 -57.38
N GLU A 8 -7.08 -36.29 -56.99
CA GLU A 8 -5.90 -36.33 -56.12
C GLU A 8 -6.33 -36.36 -54.65
N ASP A 9 -6.15 -37.53 -54.05
CA ASP A 9 -6.28 -37.82 -52.62
C ASP A 9 -5.25 -37.05 -51.80
N TRP A 10 -5.68 -35.99 -51.11
CA TRP A 10 -4.91 -35.42 -50.00
C TRP A 10 -5.19 -36.24 -48.75
N ALA A 11 -4.34 -37.23 -48.52
CA ALA A 11 -4.26 -37.97 -47.27
C ALA A 11 -4.00 -36.98 -46.11
N VAL A 12 -5.01 -36.84 -45.25
CA VAL A 12 -4.92 -36.16 -43.96
C VAL A 12 -4.08 -37.05 -43.04
N GLY A 13 -2.79 -36.75 -42.95
CA GLY A 13 -1.94 -37.24 -41.87
C GLY A 13 -2.39 -36.61 -40.57
N SER A 14 -3.11 -37.37 -39.75
CA SER A 14 -3.38 -37.06 -38.35
C SER A 14 -2.10 -37.36 -37.58
N ASP A 15 -1.19 -36.38 -37.53
CA ASP A 15 -0.10 -36.39 -36.57
C ASP A 15 -0.72 -36.11 -35.19
N ASP A 16 -1.05 -37.21 -34.51
CA ASP A 16 -1.32 -37.24 -33.08
C ASP A 16 -0.01 -36.87 -32.36
N ASP A 17 0.25 -35.56 -32.28
CA ASP A 17 1.20 -35.00 -31.31
C ASP A 17 0.63 -35.28 -29.92
N ASP A 18 1.10 -36.39 -29.38
CA ASP A 18 1.08 -36.84 -27.99
C ASP A 18 1.54 -35.68 -27.09
N MET A 19 0.59 -34.79 -26.78
CA MET A 19 0.65 -33.79 -25.74
C MET A 19 0.74 -34.54 -24.42
N GLY A 20 1.98 -34.96 -24.12
CA GLY A 20 2.36 -35.65 -22.91
C GLY A 20 1.67 -34.99 -21.73
N THR A 21 0.88 -35.80 -21.06
CA THR A 21 0.15 -35.48 -19.85
C THR A 21 1.13 -34.96 -18.80
N TRP A 22 1.23 -33.64 -18.65
CA TRP A 22 1.87 -33.00 -17.49
C TRP A 22 0.94 -33.15 -16.28
N SER A 23 0.65 -34.40 -15.91
CA SER A 23 -0.01 -34.73 -14.66
C SER A 23 1.04 -34.79 -13.56
N ASP A 24 0.92 -33.83 -12.65
CA ASP A 24 1.14 -34.03 -11.22
C ASP A 24 2.54 -34.48 -10.79
N MET A 25 3.55 -33.62 -11.05
CA MET A 25 4.59 -33.40 -10.05
C MET A 25 4.33 -32.06 -9.35
N TYR A 26 3.26 -32.02 -8.54
CA TYR A 26 3.20 -31.08 -7.42
C TYR A 26 4.26 -31.52 -6.42
N ILE A 27 5.49 -31.07 -6.63
CA ILE A 27 6.45 -30.94 -5.54
C ILE A 27 5.77 -29.98 -4.57
N SER A 28 5.30 -30.53 -3.45
CA SER A 28 4.92 -29.76 -2.27
C SER A 28 6.20 -29.11 -1.75
N THR A 29 6.63 -28.04 -2.44
CA THR A 29 7.57 -27.09 -1.92
C THR A 29 6.91 -26.54 -0.67
N LYS A 30 7.47 -26.88 0.50
CA LYS A 30 7.16 -26.23 1.76
C LYS A 30 7.06 -24.73 1.47
N GLU A 31 5.85 -24.19 1.54
CA GLU A 31 5.61 -22.80 1.26
C GLU A 31 6.42 -22.00 2.27
N SER A 32 7.56 -21.48 1.82
CA SER A 32 8.41 -20.62 2.63
C SER A 32 7.61 -19.35 2.86
N GLU A 33 7.06 -19.18 4.06
CA GLU A 33 6.55 -17.89 4.50
C GLU A 33 7.70 -16.88 4.39
N GLY A 34 7.46 -15.78 3.67
CA GLY A 34 8.44 -14.72 3.53
C GLY A 34 8.74 -14.06 4.88
N PRO A 35 9.85 -13.32 5.01
CA PRO A 35 10.11 -12.55 6.22
C PRO A 35 8.95 -11.55 6.43
N PHE A 36 8.23 -11.68 7.54
CA PHE A 36 7.16 -10.76 7.92
C PHE A 36 7.69 -9.33 8.02
N LEU A 37 6.91 -8.38 7.50
CA LEU A 37 7.19 -6.96 7.70
C LEU A 37 6.97 -6.63 9.18
N SER A 38 8.04 -6.33 9.92
CA SER A 38 7.96 -6.14 11.37
C SER A 38 7.28 -4.82 11.76
N HIS A 39 6.51 -4.87 12.84
CA HIS A 39 5.89 -3.69 13.45
C HIS A 39 6.96 -2.67 13.86
N THR A 40 6.85 -1.44 13.38
CA THR A 40 7.57 -0.31 13.97
C THR A 40 6.60 0.47 14.83
N ARG A 41 6.47 0.09 16.12
CA ARG A 41 5.91 1.01 17.10
C ARG A 41 6.78 2.26 17.09
N PRO A 42 6.22 3.49 17.19
CA PRO A 42 7.03 4.69 17.32
C PRO A 42 8.04 4.47 18.46
N ASP A 43 9.30 4.71 18.17
CA ASP A 43 10.38 4.57 19.15
C ASP A 43 10.05 5.49 20.35
N PRO A 44 9.85 4.94 21.56
CA PRO A 44 9.49 5.73 22.72
C PRO A 44 10.55 6.80 23.04
N GLU A 45 11.83 6.53 22.78
CA GLU A 45 12.92 7.49 23.00
C GLU A 45 12.82 8.69 22.03
N LEU A 46 12.41 8.42 20.79
CA LEU A 46 12.17 9.46 19.79
C LEU A 46 11.00 10.35 20.18
N ILE A 47 9.89 9.76 20.64
CA ILE A 47 8.73 10.51 21.11
C ILE A 47 9.07 11.35 22.35
N GLU A 48 9.83 10.79 23.31
CA GLU A 48 10.32 11.54 24.47
C GLU A 48 11.20 12.73 24.05
N THR A 49 12.05 12.53 23.05
CA THR A 49 12.87 13.60 22.47
C THR A 49 12.00 14.71 21.88
N TYR A 50 10.96 14.38 21.11
CA TYR A 50 10.04 15.37 20.54
C TYR A 50 9.35 16.19 21.64
N TYR A 51 8.86 15.53 22.69
CA TYR A 51 8.25 16.21 23.83
C TYR A 51 9.24 17.12 24.57
N THR A 52 10.48 16.67 24.75
CA THR A 52 11.52 17.43 25.43
C THR A 52 11.86 18.71 24.66
N VAL A 53 11.99 18.60 23.33
CA VAL A 53 12.23 19.75 22.45
C VAL A 53 11.05 20.72 22.49
N TYR A 54 9.82 20.23 22.31
CA TYR A 54 8.60 21.05 22.39
C TYR A 54 8.55 21.81 23.72
N LYS A 55 8.78 21.11 24.83
CA LYS A 55 8.81 21.69 26.18
C LYS A 55 9.88 22.77 26.34
N GLY A 56 11.08 22.52 25.81
CA GLY A 56 12.19 23.46 25.86
C GLY A 56 11.87 24.76 25.14
N LEU A 57 11.16 24.67 24.00
CA LEU A 57 10.76 25.83 23.21
C LEU A 57 9.54 26.57 23.80
N SER A 58 8.60 25.84 24.42
CA SER A 58 7.37 26.40 24.99
C SER A 58 7.53 27.00 26.39
N ASN A 59 8.61 26.67 27.12
CA ASN A 59 8.84 27.23 28.45
C ASN A 59 9.76 28.45 28.38
N SER A 60 9.50 29.44 29.24
CA SER A 60 10.46 30.50 29.46
C SER A 60 11.55 30.05 30.42
N SER A 61 12.73 30.64 30.28
CA SER A 61 13.81 30.53 31.25
C SER A 61 14.40 31.91 31.54
N SER A 62 15.41 31.98 32.40
CA SER A 62 16.16 33.22 32.63
C SER A 62 16.88 33.73 31.36
N SER A 63 17.16 32.86 30.39
CA SER A 63 17.91 33.20 29.18
C SER A 63 17.05 33.39 27.92
N HIS A 64 15.77 32.99 27.93
CA HIS A 64 14.89 33.13 26.77
C HIS A 64 13.40 33.20 27.16
N ARG A 65 12.61 33.88 26.32
CA ARG A 65 11.15 33.90 26.42
C ARG A 65 10.57 32.64 25.77
N ALA A 66 9.46 32.15 26.32
CA ALA A 66 8.67 31.09 25.71
C ALA A 66 8.22 31.51 24.30
N LEU A 67 8.28 30.56 23.37
CA LEU A 67 7.71 30.76 22.03
C LEU A 67 6.20 30.48 22.05
N PRO A 68 5.40 31.25 21.28
CA PRO A 68 4.00 30.90 21.01
C PRO A 68 3.88 29.46 20.48
N PRO A 69 2.85 28.70 20.90
CA PRO A 69 2.67 27.30 20.49
C PRO A 69 2.71 27.09 18.97
N GLU A 70 2.16 28.03 18.19
CA GLU A 70 2.13 27.97 16.74
C GLU A 70 3.54 27.97 16.13
N LEU A 71 4.46 28.77 16.70
CA LEU A 71 5.85 28.79 16.27
C LEU A 71 6.60 27.53 16.68
N VAL A 72 6.31 26.97 17.86
CA VAL A 72 6.92 25.71 18.30
C VAL A 72 6.49 24.57 17.39
N LEU A 73 5.19 24.44 17.08
CA LEU A 73 4.69 23.43 16.17
C LEU A 73 5.28 23.60 14.76
N TYR A 74 5.41 24.84 14.29
CA TYR A 74 6.07 25.12 13.01
C TYR A 74 7.53 24.66 12.99
N ILE A 75 8.30 24.94 14.06
CA ILE A 75 9.67 24.44 14.22
C ILE A 75 9.70 22.91 14.24
N CYS A 76 8.81 22.26 14.99
CA CYS A 76 8.70 20.80 15.02
C CYS A 76 8.42 20.20 13.63
N ARG A 77 7.54 20.83 12.84
CA ARG A 77 7.26 20.42 11.45
C ARG A 77 8.48 20.61 10.55
N LEU A 78 9.18 21.74 10.65
CA LEU A 78 10.44 21.97 9.93
C LEU A 78 11.54 20.99 10.32
N ALA A 79 11.56 20.55 11.58
CA ALA A 79 12.46 19.53 12.09
C ALA A 79 11.99 18.09 11.79
N GLU A 80 10.94 17.92 10.99
CA GLU A 80 10.36 16.64 10.58
C GLU A 80 9.92 15.73 11.74
N PHE A 81 9.37 16.32 12.81
CA PHE A 81 8.80 15.53 13.88
C PHE A 81 7.55 14.83 13.36
N VAL A 82 7.64 13.52 13.14
CA VAL A 82 6.60 12.69 12.54
C VAL A 82 6.26 11.48 13.40
N CYS A 83 4.98 11.12 13.40
CA CYS A 83 4.47 9.86 13.93
C CYS A 83 4.18 8.90 12.78
N TRP A 84 4.71 7.68 12.87
CA TRP A 84 4.40 6.63 11.91
C TRP A 84 3.28 5.74 12.42
N HIS A 85 2.32 5.42 11.55
CA HIS A 85 1.25 4.47 11.79
C HIS A 85 1.24 3.44 10.67
N ASN A 86 0.96 2.18 11.01
CA ASN A 86 0.94 1.09 10.06
C ASN A 86 -0.44 0.42 10.08
N LYS A 87 -1.00 0.16 8.90
CA LYS A 87 -2.10 -0.78 8.73
C LYS A 87 -1.61 -1.97 7.94
N GLU A 88 -1.77 -3.15 8.52
CA GLU A 88 -1.27 -4.39 7.93
C GLU A 88 -2.38 -5.12 7.18
N ALA A 89 -1.98 -5.81 6.13
CA ALA A 89 -2.82 -6.74 5.42
C ALA A 89 -3.17 -7.93 6.34
N PRO A 90 -4.35 -8.56 6.16
CA PRO A 90 -4.63 -9.84 6.79
C PRO A 90 -3.57 -10.87 6.44
N VAL A 91 -3.23 -11.73 7.41
CA VAL A 91 -2.27 -12.81 7.22
C VAL A 91 -2.69 -13.72 6.06
N GLY A 92 -1.71 -14.08 5.24
CA GLY A 92 -1.84 -15.10 4.22
C GLY A 92 -1.84 -14.54 2.80
N ARG A 93 -1.39 -15.39 1.88
CA ARG A 93 -1.22 -15.04 0.47
C ARG A 93 -2.54 -14.62 -0.17
N ARG A 94 -2.47 -13.57 -0.98
CA ARG A 94 -3.55 -13.10 -1.85
C ARG A 94 -3.07 -13.01 -3.28
N ARG A 95 -3.99 -13.25 -4.21
CA ARG A 95 -3.70 -13.20 -5.64
C ARG A 95 -4.90 -12.75 -6.45
N VAL A 96 -4.63 -12.04 -7.55
CA VAL A 96 -5.59 -11.74 -8.61
C VAL A 96 -5.00 -12.13 -9.95
N HIS A 97 -5.74 -12.94 -10.71
CA HIS A 97 -5.32 -13.50 -11.99
C HIS A 97 -6.20 -12.94 -13.10
N ALA A 98 -5.59 -12.43 -14.17
CA ALA A 98 -6.28 -12.01 -15.37
C ALA A 98 -6.36 -13.16 -16.38
N SER A 99 -7.59 -13.52 -16.79
CA SER A 99 -7.86 -14.55 -17.80
C SER A 99 -8.24 -13.97 -19.17
N SER A 100 -8.50 -12.66 -19.24
CA SER A 100 -8.88 -11.94 -20.45
C SER A 100 -8.06 -10.66 -20.60
N GLN A 101 -8.38 -9.84 -21.61
CA GLN A 101 -7.77 -8.52 -21.81
C GLN A 101 -8.25 -7.46 -20.80
N ASP A 102 -9.27 -7.80 -20.01
CA ASP A 102 -9.87 -6.90 -19.04
C ASP A 102 -9.05 -6.87 -17.75
N VAL A 103 -9.18 -5.76 -17.03
CA VAL A 103 -8.56 -5.62 -15.70
C VAL A 103 -9.35 -6.46 -14.71
N GLN A 104 -8.67 -7.37 -14.04
CA GLN A 104 -9.19 -8.07 -12.86
C GLN A 104 -8.70 -7.35 -11.61
N SER A 105 -9.59 -7.15 -10.65
CA SER A 105 -9.30 -6.45 -9.40
C SER A 105 -9.74 -7.25 -8.18
N LEU A 106 -9.00 -7.09 -7.08
CA LEU A 106 -9.33 -7.66 -5.78
C LEU A 106 -8.99 -6.65 -4.69
N VAL A 107 -9.98 -6.25 -3.90
CA VAL A 107 -9.74 -5.51 -2.65
C VAL A 107 -9.02 -6.44 -1.68
N TRP A 108 -7.79 -6.09 -1.31
CA TRP A 108 -6.98 -6.92 -0.43
C TRP A 108 -7.23 -6.57 1.04
N PHE A 109 -7.09 -5.30 1.39
CA PHE A 109 -7.36 -4.80 2.73
C PHE A 109 -7.65 -3.30 2.68
N GLN A 110 -8.05 -2.74 3.81
CA GLN A 110 -8.37 -1.31 3.91
C GLN A 110 -7.93 -0.73 5.24
N THR A 111 -7.89 0.59 5.30
CA THR A 111 -7.56 1.37 6.50
C THR A 111 -8.76 1.47 7.42
N GLU A 112 -8.52 1.97 8.63
CA GLU A 112 -9.62 2.49 9.44
C GLU A 112 -10.19 3.77 8.80
N PRO A 113 -11.45 4.13 9.10
CA PRO A 113 -12.03 5.39 8.66
C PRO A 113 -11.17 6.59 9.06
N PHE A 114 -10.91 7.49 8.12
CA PHE A 114 -10.17 8.71 8.37
C PHE A 114 -10.96 9.63 9.29
N THR A 115 -10.35 10.03 10.39
CA THR A 115 -10.90 11.09 11.26
C THR A 115 -10.48 12.45 10.74
N LYS A 116 -11.25 13.50 11.07
CA LYS A 116 -10.83 14.89 10.78
C LYS A 116 -9.44 15.21 11.34
N LYS A 117 -9.11 14.68 12.52
CA LYS A 117 -7.78 14.82 13.13
C LYS A 117 -6.72 14.17 12.24
N MET A 118 -6.92 12.94 11.78
CA MET A 118 -5.94 12.29 10.89
C MET A 118 -5.71 13.09 9.61
N LEU A 119 -6.78 13.55 8.95
CA LEU A 119 -6.68 14.32 7.70
C LEU A 119 -5.94 15.65 7.87
N HIS A 120 -6.10 16.32 9.02
CA HIS A 120 -5.38 17.56 9.29
C HIS A 120 -3.87 17.35 9.55
N HIS A 121 -3.49 16.18 10.03
CA HIS A 121 -2.10 15.89 10.43
C HIS A 121 -1.36 14.97 9.48
N VAL A 122 -2.02 14.36 8.50
CA VAL A 122 -1.34 13.48 7.55
C VAL A 122 -0.22 14.23 6.84
N LYS A 123 0.94 13.59 6.71
CA LYS A 123 2.09 14.11 5.97
C LYS A 123 2.27 13.30 4.69
N SER A 124 2.20 11.98 4.79
CA SER A 124 2.28 11.10 3.63
C SER A 124 1.71 9.72 3.89
N ILE A 125 1.47 8.98 2.81
CA ILE A 125 1.13 7.56 2.83
C ILE A 125 1.96 6.79 1.79
N GLN A 126 2.32 5.55 2.11
CA GLN A 126 3.06 4.66 1.22
C GLN A 126 2.59 3.21 1.41
N LEU A 127 2.45 2.47 0.31
CA LEU A 127 2.26 1.03 0.36
C LEU A 127 3.61 0.32 0.31
N VAL A 128 3.81 -0.66 1.18
CA VAL A 128 4.94 -1.58 1.15
C VAL A 128 4.40 -3.00 1.10
N THR A 129 4.87 -3.81 0.15
CA THR A 129 4.40 -5.19 -0.02
C THR A 129 5.56 -6.17 0.05
N MET A 130 5.26 -7.41 0.46
CA MET A 130 6.00 -8.59 0.07
C MET A 130 5.23 -9.24 -1.06
N SER A 131 5.64 -8.99 -2.30
CA SER A 131 4.95 -9.48 -3.49
C SER A 131 5.91 -10.13 -4.48
N ARG A 132 5.34 -10.85 -5.45
CA ARG A 132 6.12 -11.44 -6.53
C ARG A 132 6.39 -10.40 -7.61
N HIS A 133 7.51 -10.55 -8.30
CA HIS A 133 7.70 -9.88 -9.59
C HIS A 133 6.58 -10.27 -10.57
N GLN A 134 6.24 -9.40 -11.52
CA GLN A 134 5.15 -9.70 -12.48
C GLN A 134 5.46 -10.91 -13.38
N GLY A 135 6.75 -11.24 -13.54
CA GLY A 135 7.25 -12.28 -14.43
C GLY A 135 7.81 -11.73 -15.75
N TRP A 136 7.95 -12.60 -16.75
CA TRP A 136 8.51 -12.28 -18.06
C TRP A 136 7.50 -11.55 -18.95
N VAL A 137 7.92 -10.45 -19.56
CA VAL A 137 7.16 -9.71 -20.59
C VAL A 137 7.97 -9.65 -21.89
N GLY A 138 7.30 -9.83 -23.03
CA GLY A 138 7.95 -9.75 -24.35
C GLY A 138 8.33 -8.33 -24.76
N ASP A 139 7.52 -7.33 -24.36
CA ASP A 139 7.79 -5.90 -24.54
C ASP A 139 7.80 -5.22 -23.17
N ARG A 140 8.98 -4.76 -22.73
CA ARG A 140 9.16 -4.12 -21.41
C ARG A 140 8.75 -2.66 -21.40
N ASP A 141 8.76 -2.01 -22.56
CA ASP A 141 8.39 -0.60 -22.69
C ASP A 141 6.87 -0.42 -22.60
N ALA A 142 6.11 -1.51 -22.74
CA ALA A 142 4.67 -1.54 -22.57
C ALA A 142 4.21 -1.40 -21.10
N GLY A 143 5.13 -1.49 -20.13
CA GLY A 143 4.87 -1.25 -18.72
C GLY A 143 4.50 -2.49 -17.91
N SER A 144 3.86 -2.25 -16.76
CA SER A 144 3.48 -3.30 -15.82
C SER A 144 2.04 -3.76 -16.02
N TRP A 145 1.82 -5.08 -15.98
CA TRP A 145 0.51 -5.69 -16.14
C TRP A 145 -0.08 -6.23 -14.84
N SER A 146 0.62 -6.04 -13.72
CA SER A 146 0.12 -6.29 -12.38
C SER A 146 0.60 -5.22 -11.41
N TRP A 147 -0.33 -4.58 -10.71
CA TRP A 147 -0.03 -3.42 -9.86
C TRP A 147 -0.99 -3.34 -8.67
N PHE A 148 -0.72 -2.42 -7.76
CA PHE A 148 -1.56 -2.08 -6.63
C PHE A 148 -2.04 -0.65 -6.75
N GLU A 149 -3.27 -0.41 -6.32
CA GLU A 149 -3.86 0.92 -6.24
C GLU A 149 -4.32 1.23 -4.83
N PHE A 150 -4.26 2.51 -4.48
CA PHE A 150 -5.09 3.07 -3.42
C PHE A 150 -6.42 3.50 -4.03
N GLN A 151 -7.52 2.98 -3.50
CA GLN A 151 -8.88 3.34 -3.88
C GLN A 151 -9.59 3.96 -2.69
N VAL A 152 -10.20 5.13 -2.87
CA VAL A 152 -10.99 5.77 -1.80
C VAL A 152 -12.39 5.15 -1.81
N ALA A 153 -12.84 4.69 -0.65
CA ALA A 153 -14.13 4.07 -0.49
C ALA A 153 -14.87 4.62 0.75
N ARG A 154 -16.18 4.49 0.75
CA ARG A 154 -17.03 4.85 1.89
C ARG A 154 -17.50 3.58 2.60
N PRO A 155 -17.29 3.44 3.91
CA PRO A 155 -17.88 2.36 4.69
C PRO A 155 -19.40 2.35 4.53
N THR A 156 -19.98 1.16 4.46
CA THR A 156 -21.42 0.99 4.44
C THR A 156 -21.93 0.88 5.88
N ASP A 157 -23.09 1.49 6.20
CA ASP A 157 -23.67 1.50 7.55
C ASP A 157 -23.97 0.09 8.12
N GLN A 158 -24.03 -0.90 7.23
CA GLN A 158 -24.17 -2.31 7.57
C GLN A 158 -22.78 -2.94 7.59
N GLY A 159 -22.17 -3.08 8.77
CA GLY A 159 -20.78 -3.50 8.97
C GLY A 159 -20.36 -4.87 8.38
N THR A 160 -21.26 -5.59 7.73
CA THR A 160 -20.99 -6.81 6.95
C THR A 160 -20.79 -6.55 5.45
N VAL A 161 -21.17 -5.38 4.94
CA VAL A 161 -21.04 -5.02 3.52
C VAL A 161 -19.68 -4.35 3.30
N PRO A 162 -18.89 -4.77 2.29
CA PRO A 162 -17.65 -4.10 1.93
C PRO A 162 -17.85 -2.60 1.71
N ALA A 163 -16.84 -1.79 2.01
CA ALA A 163 -16.88 -0.37 1.69
C ALA A 163 -17.00 -0.18 0.16
N THR A 164 -17.81 0.79 -0.25
CA THR A 164 -18.12 1.04 -1.66
C THR A 164 -17.16 2.07 -2.22
N ALA A 165 -16.51 1.78 -3.35
CA ALA A 165 -15.60 2.70 -4.02
C ALA A 165 -16.29 4.03 -4.36
N LYS A 166 -15.61 5.14 -4.07
CA LYS A 166 -16.03 6.46 -4.54
C LYS A 166 -15.72 6.58 -6.02
N HIS A 167 -16.58 7.30 -6.72
CA HIS A 167 -16.41 7.58 -8.14
C HIS A 167 -16.35 9.08 -8.36
N ARG A 168 -15.51 9.51 -9.31
CA ARG A 168 -15.46 10.87 -9.83
C ARG A 168 -16.76 11.18 -10.59
N SER A 169 -17.00 12.45 -10.89
CA SER A 169 -18.20 12.89 -11.61
C SER A 169 -18.32 12.31 -13.03
N ASN A 170 -17.21 11.88 -13.63
CA ASN A 170 -17.17 11.19 -14.92
C ASN A 170 -17.47 9.68 -14.83
N GLY A 171 -17.67 9.15 -13.62
CA GLY A 171 -17.95 7.73 -13.38
C GLY A 171 -16.71 6.87 -13.13
N ASP A 172 -15.49 7.43 -13.18
CA ASP A 172 -14.28 6.67 -12.90
C ASP A 172 -14.10 6.44 -11.40
N GLU A 173 -13.59 5.27 -11.00
CA GLU A 173 -13.18 5.02 -9.62
C GLU A 173 -12.13 6.05 -9.17
N MET A 174 -12.27 6.54 -7.93
CA MET A 174 -11.25 7.37 -7.27
C MET A 174 -10.10 6.47 -6.81
N SER A 175 -9.25 6.08 -7.76
CA SER A 175 -8.08 5.25 -7.50
C SER A 175 -6.80 5.80 -8.13
N TRP A 176 -5.67 5.40 -7.54
CA TRP A 176 -4.33 5.80 -7.95
C TRP A 176 -3.36 4.64 -7.82
N CYS A 177 -2.56 4.41 -8.86
CA CYS A 177 -1.50 3.41 -8.84
C CYS A 177 -0.44 3.78 -7.79
N CYS A 178 -0.30 2.95 -6.75
CA CYS A 178 0.67 3.18 -5.69
C CYS A 178 1.91 2.29 -5.83
N LEU A 179 1.80 1.13 -6.47
CA LEU A 179 2.93 0.23 -6.69
C LEU A 179 2.74 -0.57 -7.97
N ALA A 180 3.59 -0.32 -8.97
CA ALA A 180 3.71 -1.19 -10.14
C ALA A 180 4.84 -2.18 -9.91
N HIS A 181 4.67 -3.45 -10.31
CA HIS A 181 5.77 -4.40 -10.20
C HIS A 181 6.90 -4.01 -11.14
N PRO A 182 8.17 -4.24 -10.74
CA PRO A 182 9.30 -4.12 -11.65
C PRO A 182 9.10 -5.06 -12.86
N VAL A 183 9.82 -4.74 -13.94
CA VAL A 183 9.73 -5.46 -15.22
C VAL A 183 11.09 -6.06 -15.62
N ASP A 184 12.13 -5.85 -14.81
CA ASP A 184 13.50 -6.20 -15.13
C ASP A 184 13.88 -7.62 -14.68
N HIS A 185 14.57 -8.33 -15.58
CA HIS A 185 14.92 -9.73 -15.42
C HIS A 185 15.92 -9.98 -14.29
N GLU A 186 16.84 -9.05 -14.10
CA GLU A 186 17.88 -9.14 -13.07
C GLU A 186 17.24 -9.16 -11.69
N THR A 187 16.26 -8.27 -11.46
CA THR A 187 15.47 -8.27 -10.23
C THR A 187 14.66 -9.55 -10.07
N ALA A 188 14.02 -10.06 -11.13
CA ALA A 188 13.22 -11.29 -11.08
C ALA A 188 14.05 -12.55 -10.73
N GLU A 189 15.27 -12.68 -11.28
CA GLU A 189 16.14 -13.84 -11.01
C GLU A 189 16.73 -13.80 -9.60
N ILE A 190 16.99 -12.61 -9.06
CA ILE A 190 17.61 -12.42 -7.74
C ILE A 190 16.58 -12.49 -6.61
N GLN A 191 15.34 -12.04 -6.83
CA GLN A 191 14.34 -11.85 -5.77
C GLN A 191 13.74 -13.14 -5.20
N GLY A 192 13.92 -14.28 -5.84
CA GLY A 192 13.27 -15.53 -5.41
C GLY A 192 11.74 -15.43 -5.53
N ASP A 193 11.00 -16.01 -4.57
CA ASP A 193 9.54 -16.11 -4.69
C ASP A 193 8.79 -14.85 -4.24
N PHE A 194 9.22 -14.18 -3.17
CA PHE A 194 8.62 -12.94 -2.67
C PHE A 194 9.71 -11.95 -2.28
N ALA A 195 9.53 -10.71 -2.70
CA ALA A 195 10.44 -9.63 -2.35
C ALA A 195 9.70 -8.41 -1.83
N LYS A 196 10.44 -7.59 -1.08
CA LYS A 196 9.92 -6.33 -0.56
C LYS A 196 9.88 -5.31 -1.70
N HIS A 197 8.70 -4.75 -1.94
CA HIS A 197 8.52 -3.63 -2.85
C HIS A 197 7.98 -2.43 -2.07
N GLU A 198 8.55 -1.26 -2.31
CA GLU A 198 8.09 0.01 -1.74
C GLU A 198 7.45 0.84 -2.85
N GLY A 199 6.20 1.26 -2.62
CA GLY A 199 5.41 2.01 -3.56
C GLY A 199 5.79 3.49 -3.57
N SER A 200 5.11 4.23 -4.44
CA SER A 200 5.17 5.69 -4.47
C SER A 200 4.68 6.28 -3.15
N ILE A 201 5.32 7.37 -2.73
CA ILE A 201 4.91 8.14 -1.56
C ILE A 201 3.91 9.20 -2.03
N PHE A 202 2.74 9.20 -1.42
CA PHE A 202 1.68 10.18 -1.66
C PHE A 202 1.78 11.20 -0.52
N ASP A 203 2.53 12.27 -0.76
CA ASP A 203 2.65 13.39 0.17
C ASP A 203 1.39 14.27 0.19
N LEU A 204 1.40 15.29 1.05
CA LEU A 204 0.29 16.24 1.25
C LEU A 204 -0.17 16.96 -0.03
N ASP A 205 0.71 17.11 -1.02
CA ASP A 205 0.40 17.82 -2.26
C ASP A 205 -0.27 16.89 -3.30
N HIS A 206 -0.30 15.58 -3.05
CA HIS A 206 -0.96 14.63 -3.93
C HIS A 206 -2.48 14.83 -3.94
N GLU A 207 -3.08 14.81 -5.14
CA GLU A 207 -4.53 14.95 -5.37
C GLU A 207 -5.40 13.89 -4.68
N LEU A 208 -4.80 12.85 -4.11
CA LEU A 208 -5.49 11.81 -3.35
C LEU A 208 -6.20 12.45 -2.15
N TRP A 209 -5.51 13.36 -1.47
CA TRP A 209 -5.98 13.98 -0.24
C TRP A 209 -7.14 14.95 -0.46
N THR A 210 -7.31 15.49 -1.68
CA THR A 210 -8.47 16.34 -1.99
C THR A 210 -9.76 15.53 -2.18
N GLN A 211 -9.65 14.21 -2.31
CA GLN A 211 -10.79 13.31 -2.54
C GLN A 211 -11.22 12.54 -1.29
N ILE A 212 -10.41 12.55 -0.23
CA ILE A 212 -10.70 11.85 1.03
C ILE A 212 -11.44 12.79 1.98
N GLU A 213 -12.57 12.34 2.49
CA GLU A 213 -13.35 13.03 3.50
C GLU A 213 -13.32 12.26 4.84
N GLU A 214 -13.74 12.93 5.92
CA GLU A 214 -13.92 12.25 7.21
C GLU A 214 -14.92 11.08 7.08
N GLY A 215 -14.54 9.92 7.62
CA GLY A 215 -15.28 8.67 7.54
C GLY A 215 -14.94 7.81 6.33
N ASP A 216 -14.26 8.34 5.31
CA ASP A 216 -13.78 7.52 4.18
C ASP A 216 -12.69 6.55 4.63
N VAL A 217 -12.46 5.50 3.87
CA VAL A 217 -11.36 4.55 4.04
C VAL A 217 -10.52 4.49 2.78
N LEU A 218 -9.25 4.10 2.92
CA LEU A 218 -8.42 3.75 1.77
C LEU A 218 -8.36 2.23 1.63
N GLN A 219 -8.74 1.73 0.47
CA GLN A 219 -8.61 0.34 0.09
C GLN A 219 -7.32 0.13 -0.69
N VAL A 220 -6.60 -0.95 -0.38
CA VAL A 220 -5.50 -1.45 -1.19
C VAL A 220 -6.07 -2.48 -2.15
N VAL A 221 -6.05 -2.16 -3.44
CA VAL A 221 -6.62 -2.99 -4.50
C VAL A 221 -5.50 -3.60 -5.32
N MET A 222 -5.49 -4.93 -5.42
CA MET A 222 -4.60 -5.64 -6.33
C MET A 222 -5.23 -5.66 -7.72
N LYS A 223 -4.45 -5.40 -8.76
CA LYS A 223 -4.89 -5.45 -10.15
C LYS A 223 -3.95 -6.28 -11.01
N ALA A 224 -4.53 -6.95 -12.00
CA ALA A 224 -3.82 -7.61 -13.08
C ALA A 224 -4.61 -7.45 -14.39
N ARG A 225 -3.92 -7.38 -15.52
CA ARG A 225 -4.55 -7.25 -16.85
C ARG A 225 -3.86 -8.18 -17.85
N PHE A 226 -4.63 -8.63 -18.85
CA PHE A 226 -4.23 -9.56 -19.90
C PHE A 226 -4.11 -11.00 -19.43
N GLY A 227 -4.57 -11.92 -20.28
CA GLY A 227 -4.58 -13.35 -19.99
C GLY A 227 -3.19 -13.84 -19.59
N GLY A 228 -3.10 -14.53 -18.45
CA GLY A 228 -1.85 -15.12 -17.94
C GLY A 228 -1.10 -14.25 -16.93
N TRP A 229 -1.51 -12.99 -16.71
CA TRP A 229 -0.89 -12.14 -15.70
C TRP A 229 -1.49 -12.33 -14.31
N LEU A 230 -0.63 -12.21 -13.31
CA LEU A 230 -0.94 -12.47 -11.91
C LEU A 230 -0.31 -11.38 -11.03
N ASN A 231 -1.08 -10.86 -10.08
CA ASN A 231 -0.55 -10.14 -8.93
C ASN A 231 -0.65 -11.07 -7.72
N THR A 232 0.47 -11.37 -7.06
CA THR A 232 0.49 -12.21 -5.85
C THR A 232 1.31 -11.52 -4.76
N ALA A 233 0.73 -11.43 -3.56
CA ALA A 233 1.37 -10.85 -2.39
C ALA A 233 1.15 -11.73 -1.15
N SER A 234 2.16 -11.81 -0.30
CA SER A 234 2.08 -12.49 1.00
C SER A 234 1.69 -11.53 2.11
N ASP A 235 2.28 -10.34 2.10
CA ASP A 235 2.17 -9.35 3.18
C ASP A 235 2.11 -7.93 2.61
N GLY A 236 1.40 -7.04 3.29
CA GLY A 236 1.28 -5.65 2.90
C GLY A 236 1.18 -4.75 4.12
N ILE A 237 1.82 -3.58 4.06
CA ILE A 237 1.71 -2.53 5.06
C ILE A 237 1.43 -1.21 4.36
N VAL A 238 0.38 -0.54 4.79
CA VAL A 238 0.16 0.87 4.51
C VAL A 238 0.82 1.66 5.64
N ARG A 239 1.88 2.39 5.30
CA ARG A 239 2.58 3.30 6.21
C ARG A 239 1.99 4.69 6.06
N PHE A 240 1.56 5.27 7.17
CA PHE A 240 1.17 6.66 7.27
C PHE A 240 2.21 7.40 8.08
N SER A 241 2.59 8.60 7.63
CA SER A 241 3.21 9.57 8.50
C SER A 241 2.22 10.67 8.81
N THR A 242 2.17 11.09 10.07
CA THR A 242 1.47 12.30 10.51
C THR A 242 2.46 13.25 11.15
N TRP A 243 2.22 14.55 11.05
CA TRP A 243 2.95 15.52 11.86
C TRP A 243 2.72 15.22 13.34
N TRP A 244 3.81 15.14 14.10
CA TRP A 244 3.73 15.00 15.53
C TRP A 244 3.17 16.29 16.14
N GLU A 245 2.20 16.14 17.03
CA GLU A 245 1.70 17.22 17.87
C GLU A 245 1.54 16.69 19.30
N PRO A 246 1.81 17.52 20.32
CA PRO A 246 1.67 17.11 21.70
C PRO A 246 0.19 16.87 22.03
N SER A 247 -0.10 15.76 22.72
CA SER A 247 -1.47 15.48 23.13
C SER A 247 -1.89 16.39 24.30
N VAL A 248 -3.19 16.68 24.41
CA VAL A 248 -3.73 17.51 25.51
C VAL A 248 -3.44 16.86 26.87
N GLU A 249 -3.54 15.54 26.95
CA GLU A 249 -3.23 14.74 28.14
C GLU A 249 -1.76 14.89 28.52
N MET A 250 -0.87 14.81 27.54
CA MET A 250 0.56 14.95 27.78
C MET A 250 0.92 16.38 28.22
N LEU A 251 0.34 17.40 27.58
CA LEU A 251 0.47 18.79 28.01
C LEU A 251 -0.04 18.97 29.45
N SER A 252 -1.17 18.36 29.80
CA SER A 252 -1.75 18.40 31.16
C SER A 252 -0.84 17.74 32.20
N LEU A 253 -0.28 16.57 31.88
CA LEU A 253 0.71 15.89 32.74
C LEU A 253 1.95 16.74 32.97
N MET A 254 2.40 17.46 31.93
CA MET A 254 3.58 18.32 32.01
C MET A 254 3.35 19.55 32.90
N ASP A 255 2.14 20.09 32.93
CA ASP A 255 1.79 21.21 33.82
C ASP A 255 1.62 20.79 35.28
N GLN A 256 1.09 19.60 35.55
CA GLN A 256 0.99 19.06 36.91
C GLN A 256 2.36 18.92 37.60
N ASN A 257 3.40 18.53 36.84
CA ASN A 257 4.75 18.40 37.37
C ASN A 257 5.39 19.74 37.79
N LYS A 258 4.98 20.87 37.18
CA LYS A 258 5.45 22.21 37.59
C LYS A 258 4.92 22.59 38.96
N ASN A 259 3.64 22.33 39.22
CA ASN A 259 2.98 22.68 40.49
C ASN A 259 3.56 21.91 41.67
N ASN A 260 3.91 20.63 41.47
CA ASN A 260 4.53 19.80 42.49
C ASN A 260 5.97 20.22 42.83
N THR A 261 6.69 20.84 41.89
CA THR A 261 8.09 21.26 42.11
C THR A 261 8.18 22.62 42.81
N GLN A 262 7.17 23.49 42.68
CA GLN A 262 7.11 24.78 43.39
C GLN A 262 6.64 24.69 44.85
N SER A 263 6.15 23.51 45.27
CA SER A 263 5.62 23.29 46.63
C SER A 263 6.62 22.63 47.59
N LYS A 264 7.89 22.51 47.18
CA LYS A 264 9.02 22.03 47.98
C LYS A 264 10.05 23.13 48.13
#